data_AF-A0A0D6ZYB1-F1
#
_entry.id   AF-A0A0D6ZYB1-F1
#
_cell.length_a   1.000
_cell.length_b   1.000
_cell.length_c   1.000
_cell.angle_alpha   90.00
_cell.angle_beta   90.00
_cell.angle_gamma   90.00
#
_symmetry.space_group_name_H-M   'P 1'
#
loop_
_entity.id
_entity.type
_entity.pdbx_description
1 polymer ?
#
loop_
_entity_poly.entity_id
_entity_poly.type
_entity_poly.pdbx_seq_one_letter_code
_entity_poly.pdbx_strand_id
1 'polypeptide(L)'
;FQQLLRAQLWPATSTQPSTAATFSLLHHFDILTSETSVSISGFHCALEQLTDNRLLSDIPLLRIVRQRQWVILCKRFGRRHIEAGLENIQPGELAVECIFCPQPSKNMPDGWEENAYMCAYNYVAECCIQL
;
A
#
# COMPACT_ATOMS: atom_id res chain seq x y z
N PHE A 1 -16.52 4.03 15.54
CA PHE A 1 -15.50 4.46 14.55
C PHE A 1 -15.22 5.97 14.57
N GLN A 2 -16.21 6.86 14.39
CA GLN A 2 -15.98 8.32 14.29
C GLN A 2 -15.25 8.93 15.51
N GLN A 3 -15.57 8.49 16.73
CA GLN A 3 -14.91 8.96 17.95
C GLN A 3 -13.40 8.62 17.96
N LEU A 4 -13.00 7.44 17.46
CA LEU A 4 -11.59 7.03 17.40
C LEU A 4 -10.81 7.89 16.40
N LEU A 5 -11.37 8.15 15.22
CA LEU A 5 -10.73 9.03 14.24
C LEU A 5 -10.55 10.46 14.77
N ARG A 6 -11.55 10.99 15.50
CA ARG A 6 -11.42 12.29 16.17
C ARG A 6 -10.31 12.30 17.22
N ALA A 7 -10.10 11.17 17.90
CA ALA A 7 -9.03 10.96 18.87
C ALA A 7 -7.68 10.58 18.23
N GLN A 8 -7.51 10.70 16.90
CA GLN A 8 -6.28 10.30 16.19
C GLN A 8 -5.92 8.82 16.39
N LEU A 9 -6.94 7.96 16.41
CA LEU A 9 -6.82 6.50 16.47
C LEU A 9 -7.45 5.87 15.23
N TRP A 10 -6.67 5.07 14.51
CA TRP A 10 -7.12 4.25 13.39
C TRP A 10 -7.47 2.85 13.87
N PRO A 11 -8.75 2.44 13.81
CA PRO A 11 -9.15 1.14 14.33
C PRO A 11 -8.82 -0.01 13.40
N ALA A 12 -8.72 -1.22 13.94
CA ALA A 12 -8.54 -2.45 13.18
C ALA A 12 -9.80 -2.93 12.44
N THR A 13 -10.99 -2.53 12.91
CA THR A 13 -12.29 -2.88 12.32
C THR A 13 -13.23 -1.69 12.34
N SER A 14 -14.20 -1.66 11.42
CA SER A 14 -15.15 -0.54 11.29
C SER A 14 -16.38 -0.69 12.21
N THR A 15 -16.84 -1.91 12.46
CA THR A 15 -18.09 -2.22 13.17
C THR A 15 -17.95 -2.21 14.68
N GLN A 16 -16.97 -2.94 15.23
CA GLN A 16 -16.70 -3.02 16.66
C GLN A 16 -15.20 -3.09 16.92
N PRO A 17 -14.51 -1.95 17.02
CA PRO A 17 -13.07 -1.91 17.19
C PRO A 17 -12.66 -2.23 18.62
N SER A 18 -11.99 -3.37 18.82
CA SER A 18 -11.30 -3.74 20.06
C SER A 18 -9.86 -3.21 20.11
N THR A 19 -9.26 -2.98 18.95
CA THR A 19 -7.87 -2.53 18.80
C THR A 19 -7.80 -1.33 17.85
N ALA A 20 -6.93 -0.37 18.16
CA ALA A 20 -6.62 0.75 17.28
C ALA A 20 -5.13 1.12 17.38
N ALA A 21 -4.58 1.71 16.33
CA ALA A 21 -3.24 2.30 16.32
C ALA A 21 -3.34 3.83 16.23
N THR A 22 -2.39 4.55 16.80
CA THR A 22 -2.33 6.01 16.63
C THR A 22 -1.92 6.37 15.20
N PHE A 23 -2.36 7.53 14.72
CA PHE A 23 -1.91 8.04 13.42
C PHE A 23 -0.41 8.27 13.38
N SER A 24 0.19 8.67 14.51
CA SER A 24 1.64 8.84 14.65
C SER A 24 2.40 7.54 14.45
N LEU A 25 1.91 6.42 15.02
CA LEU A 25 2.53 5.11 14.83
C LEU A 25 2.50 4.69 13.36
N LEU A 26 1.35 4.87 12.71
CA LEU A 26 1.17 4.51 11.30
C LEU A 26 2.01 5.39 10.38
N HIS A 27 2.16 6.67 10.69
CA HIS A 27 3.04 7.58 9.95
C HIS A 27 4.52 7.18 10.11
N HIS A 28 4.93 6.80 11.31
CA HIS A 28 6.29 6.32 11.56
C HIS A 28 6.57 5.03 10.78
N PHE A 29 5.62 4.10 10.77
CA PHE A 29 5.69 2.91 9.93
C PHE A 29 5.81 3.25 8.43
N ASP A 30 4.97 4.15 7.91
CA ASP A 30 5.02 4.57 6.50
C ASP A 30 6.42 5.10 6.11
N ILE A 31 7.02 5.95 6.96
CA ILE A 31 8.37 6.51 6.71
C ILE A 31 9.41 5.39 6.73
N LEU A 32 9.42 4.53 7.75
CA LEU A 32 10.42 3.47 7.87
C LEU A 32 10.35 2.47 6.72
N THR A 33 9.14 2.06 6.32
CA THR A 33 8.99 1.15 5.19
C THR A 33 9.43 1.81 3.88
N SER A 34 9.24 3.12 3.72
CA SER A 34 9.71 3.87 2.55
C SER A 34 11.23 4.01 2.49
N GLU A 35 11.88 4.27 3.62
CA GLU A 35 13.33 4.57 3.65
C GLU A 35 14.20 3.31 3.78
N THR A 36 13.69 2.27 4.45
CA THR A 36 14.51 1.12 4.88
C THR A 36 13.92 -0.24 4.52
N SER A 37 12.77 -0.29 3.84
CA SER A 37 12.09 -1.54 3.47
C SER A 37 11.79 -2.47 4.65
N VAL A 38 11.51 -1.90 5.83
CA VAL A 38 11.16 -2.67 7.03
C VAL A 38 9.84 -3.42 6.84
N SER A 39 9.86 -4.72 7.16
CA SER A 39 8.67 -5.56 7.17
C SER A 39 7.75 -5.24 8.36
N ILE A 40 6.46 -5.50 8.20
CA ILE A 40 5.47 -5.30 9.29
C ILE A 40 5.82 -6.12 10.52
N SER A 41 6.30 -7.36 10.34
CA SER A 41 6.74 -8.21 11.45
C SER A 41 7.98 -7.66 12.16
N GLY A 42 8.96 -7.15 11.41
CA GLY A 42 10.14 -6.51 11.98
C GLY A 42 9.78 -5.26 12.77
N PHE A 43 8.89 -4.42 12.23
CA PHE A 43 8.39 -3.24 12.93
C PHE A 43 7.60 -3.62 14.19
N HIS A 44 6.74 -4.63 14.13
CA HIS A 44 6.01 -5.14 15.29
C HIS A 44 6.95 -5.62 16.39
N CYS A 45 7.97 -6.41 16.05
CA CYS A 45 8.97 -6.90 16.99
C CYS A 45 9.75 -5.75 17.65
N ALA A 46 10.06 -4.69 16.89
CA ALA A 46 10.70 -3.49 17.45
C ALA A 46 9.78 -2.77 18.45
N LEU A 47 8.48 -2.70 18.19
CA LEU A 47 7.51 -2.14 19.13
C LEU A 47 7.39 -2.97 20.41
N GLU A 48 7.34 -4.29 20.30
CA GLU A 48 7.37 -5.21 21.46
C GLU A 48 8.64 -4.97 22.28
N GLN A 49 9.80 -4.83 21.63
CA GLN A 49 11.06 -4.52 22.30
C GLN A 49 11.08 -3.18 23.03
N LEU A 50 10.42 -2.16 22.48
CA LEU A 50 10.34 -0.82 23.07
C LEU A 50 9.31 -0.72 24.21
N THR A 51 8.32 -1.61 24.24
CA THR A 51 7.19 -1.53 25.19
C THR A 51 7.33 -2.54 26.32
N ASP A 52 7.25 -3.83 26.00
CA ASP A 52 7.47 -4.93 26.93
C ASP A 52 7.83 -6.21 26.16
N ASN A 53 9.11 -6.61 26.26
CA ASN A 53 9.67 -7.80 25.62
C ASN A 53 9.07 -9.13 26.07
N ARG A 54 8.20 -9.13 27.08
CA ARG A 54 7.66 -10.36 27.68
C ARG A 54 6.32 -10.77 27.11
N LEU A 55 5.62 -9.87 26.40
CA LEU A 55 4.28 -10.11 25.90
C LEU A 55 4.29 -10.17 24.38
N LEU A 56 4.00 -11.36 23.85
CA LEU A 56 3.57 -11.51 22.46
C LEU A 56 2.15 -10.96 22.37
N SER A 57 2.03 -9.72 21.92
CA SER A 57 0.72 -9.11 21.71
C SER A 57 0.22 -9.45 20.31
N ASP A 58 -0.91 -10.16 20.20
CA ASP A 58 -1.56 -10.43 18.91
C ASP A 58 -2.29 -9.17 18.43
N ILE A 59 -1.52 -8.13 18.09
CA ILE A 59 -2.05 -6.89 17.55
C ILE A 59 -2.25 -7.12 16.05
N PRO A 60 -3.47 -6.91 15.50
CA PRO A 60 -3.75 -7.02 14.08
C PRO A 60 -3.17 -5.85 13.27
N LEU A 61 -1.89 -5.52 13.45
CA LEU A 61 -1.20 -4.38 12.85
C LEU A 61 -1.23 -4.44 11.32
N LEU A 62 -1.02 -5.63 10.74
CA LEU A 62 -1.13 -5.84 9.30
C LEU A 62 -2.51 -5.43 8.76
N ARG A 63 -3.58 -5.78 9.49
CA ARG A 63 -4.95 -5.40 9.10
C ARG A 63 -5.14 -3.89 9.18
N ILE A 64 -4.69 -3.25 10.27
CA ILE A 64 -4.76 -1.79 10.45
C ILE A 64 -4.05 -1.07 9.29
N VAL A 65 -2.81 -1.47 9.00
CA VAL A 65 -1.98 -0.90 7.91
C VAL A 65 -2.66 -1.08 6.57
N ARG A 66 -3.10 -2.30 6.21
CA ARG A 66 -3.78 -2.58 4.94
C ARG A 66 -5.06 -1.77 4.77
N GLN A 67 -5.88 -1.71 5.82
CA GLN A 67 -7.12 -0.92 5.79
C GLN A 67 -6.84 0.57 5.57
N ARG A 68 -5.81 1.12 6.25
CA ARG A 68 -5.42 2.52 6.07
C ARG A 68 -4.87 2.79 4.68
N GLN A 69 -3.97 1.93 4.19
CA GLN A 69 -3.38 2.05 2.85
C GLN A 69 -4.45 2.04 1.77
N TRP A 70 -5.44 1.14 1.87
CA TRP A 70 -6.59 1.11 0.98
C TRP A 70 -7.34 2.45 0.93
N VAL A 71 -7.69 3.02 2.09
CA VAL A 71 -8.40 4.31 2.16
C VAL A 71 -7.55 5.46 1.60
N ILE A 72 -6.24 5.45 1.86
CA ILE A 72 -5.31 6.45 1.31
C ILE A 72 -5.21 6.34 -0.22
N LEU A 73 -5.13 5.12 -0.77
CA LEU A 73 -5.13 4.90 -2.21
C LEU A 73 -6.42 5.42 -2.85
N CYS A 74 -7.59 5.05 -2.32
CA CYS A 74 -8.86 5.58 -2.82
C CYS A 74 -8.91 7.11 -2.78
N LYS A 75 -8.37 7.73 -1.73
CA LYS A 75 -8.28 9.19 -1.62
C LYS A 75 -7.35 9.78 -2.69
N ARG A 76 -6.17 9.19 -2.92
CA ARG A 76 -5.19 9.67 -3.91
C ARG A 76 -5.74 9.62 -5.33
N PHE A 77 -6.51 8.59 -5.66
CA PHE A 77 -7.15 8.43 -6.98
C PHE A 77 -8.52 9.12 -7.08
N GLY A 78 -8.90 9.96 -6.12
CA GLY A 78 -10.16 10.71 -6.17
C GLY A 78 -11.42 9.85 -6.05
N ARG A 79 -11.29 8.56 -5.68
CA ARG A 79 -12.40 7.59 -5.57
C ARG A 79 -13.25 7.76 -4.30
N ARG A 80 -13.18 8.91 -3.63
CA ARG A 80 -13.93 9.19 -2.38
C ARG A 80 -15.45 9.23 -2.60
N HIS A 81 -15.91 9.62 -3.79
CA HIS A 81 -17.31 9.83 -4.14
C HIS A 81 -17.71 9.06 -5.40
N ILE A 82 -17.37 7.77 -5.49
CA ILE A 82 -17.94 6.92 -6.54
C ILE A 82 -19.41 6.66 -6.18
N GLU A 83 -20.35 7.03 -7.05
CA GLU A 83 -21.80 6.80 -6.84
C GLU A 83 -22.12 5.31 -6.67
N ALA A 84 -21.43 4.46 -7.41
CA ALA A 84 -21.51 3.02 -7.29
C ALA A 84 -20.86 2.45 -6.00
N GLY A 85 -20.17 3.27 -5.19
CA GLY A 85 -19.45 2.80 -4.00
C GLY A 85 -18.01 2.32 -4.27
N LEU A 86 -17.26 2.10 -3.19
CA LEU A 86 -15.84 1.71 -3.24
C LEU A 86 -15.64 0.24 -3.64
N GLU A 87 -16.69 -0.57 -3.49
CA GLU A 87 -16.75 -1.98 -3.88
C GLU A 87 -16.70 -2.19 -5.40
N ASN A 88 -17.01 -1.16 -6.19
CA ASN A 88 -17.04 -1.24 -7.65
C ASN A 88 -15.71 -0.82 -8.32
N ILE A 89 -14.67 -0.56 -7.54
CA ILE A 89 -13.33 -0.26 -8.05
C ILE A 89 -12.79 -1.50 -8.77
N GLN A 90 -12.51 -1.36 -10.07
CA GLN A 90 -11.98 -2.44 -10.89
C GLN A 90 -10.47 -2.64 -10.68
N PRO A 91 -9.93 -3.85 -10.89
CA PRO A 91 -8.50 -4.08 -10.90
C PRO A 91 -7.78 -3.08 -11.83
N GLY A 92 -6.71 -2.45 -11.32
CA GLY A 92 -5.94 -1.45 -12.06
C GLY A 92 -6.45 0.00 -11.94
N GLU A 93 -7.67 0.26 -11.44
CA GLU A 93 -8.18 1.64 -11.31
C GLU A 93 -7.46 2.49 -10.27
N LEU A 94 -6.75 1.85 -9.33
CA LEU A 94 -5.89 2.49 -8.33
C LEU A 94 -4.40 2.26 -8.63
N ALA A 95 -4.05 1.76 -9.81
CA ALA A 95 -2.67 1.61 -10.24
C ALA A 95 -2.20 2.88 -10.96
N VAL A 96 -0.95 3.26 -10.73
CA VAL A 96 -0.29 4.29 -11.53
C VAL A 96 0.30 3.62 -12.77
N GLU A 97 0.05 4.17 -13.96
CA GLU A 97 0.73 3.70 -15.16
C GLU A 97 2.24 3.88 -14.99
N CYS A 98 3.00 2.79 -15.08
CA CYS A 98 4.45 2.85 -14.97
C CYS A 98 5.06 3.50 -16.22
N ILE A 99 5.84 4.56 -16.02
CA ILE A 99 6.52 5.27 -17.12
C ILE A 99 7.74 4.51 -17.66
N PHE A 100 8.27 3.56 -16.90
CA PHE A 100 9.45 2.76 -17.26
C PHE A 100 9.09 1.44 -17.92
N CYS A 101 7.88 0.93 -17.69
CA CYS A 101 7.42 -0.27 -18.39
C CYS A 101 7.37 0.00 -19.90
N PRO A 102 7.89 -0.91 -20.74
CA PRO A 102 7.78 -0.76 -22.18
C PRO A 102 6.30 -0.82 -22.60
N GLN A 103 5.81 0.26 -23.19
CA GLN A 103 4.44 0.44 -23.64
C GLN A 103 4.45 0.76 -25.14
N PRO A 104 4.03 -0.18 -26.00
CA PRO A 104 3.93 0.06 -27.44
C PRO A 104 3.08 1.31 -27.68
N SER A 105 3.48 2.15 -28.64
CA SER A 105 2.82 3.42 -29.00
C SER A 105 2.85 4.55 -27.95
N LYS A 106 3.38 4.34 -26.74
CA LYS A 106 3.50 5.39 -25.71
C LYS A 106 4.94 5.82 -25.47
N ASN A 107 5.83 4.88 -25.15
CA ASN A 107 7.22 5.17 -24.77
C ASN A 107 8.25 4.28 -25.47
N MET A 108 7.84 3.58 -26.55
CA MET A 108 8.72 2.79 -27.39
C MET A 108 8.87 3.42 -28.79
N PRO A 109 10.06 3.35 -29.42
CA PRO A 109 10.27 3.82 -30.78
C PRO A 109 9.53 2.94 -31.80
N ASP A 110 9.23 3.49 -32.97
CA ASP A 110 8.63 2.71 -34.07
C ASP A 110 9.61 1.63 -34.56
N GLY A 111 9.08 0.46 -34.93
CA GLY A 111 9.88 -0.70 -35.35
C GLY A 111 10.69 -1.33 -34.21
N TRP A 112 10.28 -1.13 -32.96
CA TRP A 112 10.93 -1.72 -31.79
C TRP A 112 10.96 -3.26 -31.85
N GLU A 113 9.99 -3.88 -32.54
CA GLU A 113 9.90 -5.33 -32.75
C GLU A 113 11.07 -5.89 -33.59
N GLU A 114 11.60 -5.07 -34.50
CA GLU A 114 12.65 -5.45 -35.45
C GLU A 114 14.06 -5.24 -34.86
N ASN A 115 14.16 -4.53 -33.72
CA ASN A 115 15.41 -4.24 -33.05
C ASN A 115 15.71 -5.29 -31.97
N ALA A 116 16.63 -6.21 -32.25
CA ALA A 116 17.04 -7.27 -31.34
C ALA A 116 17.54 -6.77 -29.96
N TYR A 117 18.06 -5.54 -29.87
CA TYR A 117 18.47 -4.93 -28.60
C TYR A 117 17.30 -4.42 -27.75
N MET A 118 16.18 -4.04 -28.40
CA MET A 118 14.94 -3.61 -27.71
C MET A 118 14.05 -4.81 -27.35
N CYS A 119 14.08 -5.88 -28.14
CA CYS A 119 13.34 -7.11 -27.86
C CYS A 119 13.76 -7.76 -26.52
N ALA A 120 15.00 -7.52 -26.06
CA ALA A 120 15.50 -7.95 -24.74
C ALA A 120 14.84 -7.20 -23.55
N TYR A 121 14.28 -6.00 -23.75
CA TYR A 121 13.55 -5.29 -22.70
C TYR A 121 12.19 -5.92 -22.35
N ASN A 122 11.65 -6.79 -23.20
CA ASN A 122 10.43 -7.55 -22.90
C ASN A 122 10.59 -8.49 -21.70
N TYR A 123 11.82 -8.98 -21.42
CA TYR A 123 12.10 -9.76 -20.20
C TYR A 123 12.05 -8.93 -18.91
N VAL A 124 12.23 -7.60 -19.00
CA VAL A 124 12.21 -6.70 -17.83
C VAL A 124 10.76 -6.29 -17.48
N ALA A 125 9.83 -6.38 -18.43
CA ALA A 125 8.42 -6.03 -18.21
C ALA A 125 7.72 -6.95 -17.19
N GLU A 126 8.16 -8.20 -17.04
CA GLU A 126 7.64 -9.14 -16.04
C GLU A 126 7.92 -8.70 -14.59
N CYS A 127 8.92 -7.84 -14.37
CA CYS A 127 9.33 -7.39 -13.03
C CYS A 127 8.32 -6.44 -12.36
N CYS A 128 7.56 -5.65 -13.13
CA CYS A 128 6.64 -4.66 -12.57
C CYS A 128 5.22 -5.20 -12.34
N ILE A 129 4.86 -6.34 -12.94
CA ILE A 129 3.51 -6.94 -12.83
C ILE A 129 3.42 -7.91 -11.63
N GLN A 130 4.57 -8.31 -11.06
CA GLN A 130 4.63 -9.23 -9.91
C GLN A 130 4.68 -8.55 -8.52
N LEU A 131 4.43 -7.24 -8.44
CA LEU A 131 4.26 -6.51 -7.16
C LEU A 131 2.78 -6.22 -6.87
#